data_AF-A0AAW9EC49-F1
#
_entry.id   AF-A0AAW9EC49-F1
#
_cell.length_a   1.000
_cell.length_b   1.000
_cell.length_c   1.000
_cell.angle_alpha   90.00
_cell.angle_beta   90.00
_cell.angle_gamma   90.00
#
_symmetry.space_group_name_H-M   'P 1'
#
loop_
_entity.id
_entity.type
_entity.pdbx_description
1 polymer ?
#
loop_
_entity_poly.entity_id
_entity_poly.type
_entity_poly.pdbx_seq_one_letter_code
_entity_poly.pdbx_strand_id
1 'polypeptide(L)' 'NTPGNYTFILKATKDVPKRLMNDKRKTIGLRVPSNPIALALLENIGEPLMSTSLILPGNDFAESDPEEINDLLGKQVD' A
#
# COMPACT_ATOMS: atom_id res chain seq x y z
N ASN A 1 -8.16 -2.55 16.49
CA ASN A 1 -9.33 -1.88 15.89
C ASN A 1 -9.02 -1.55 14.44
N THR A 2 -9.90 -2.00 13.54
CA THR A 2 -9.90 -1.73 12.09
C THR A 2 -11.27 -1.17 11.71
N PRO A 3 -11.39 -0.27 10.71
CA PRO A 3 -10.35 0.26 9.81
C PRO A 3 -9.40 1.29 10.46
N GLY A 4 -8.30 1.68 9.80
CA GLY A 4 -7.47 2.82 10.25
C GLY A 4 -5.97 2.78 9.91
N ASN A 5 -5.18 3.44 10.76
CA ASN A 5 -3.77 3.80 10.54
C ASN A 5 -2.76 2.67 10.79
N TYR A 6 -3.20 1.41 10.69
CA TYR A 6 -2.37 0.26 11.03
C TYR A 6 -2.16 -0.65 9.83
N THR A 7 -0.96 -1.19 9.73
CA THR A 7 -0.62 -2.31 8.85
C THR A 7 -0.25 -3.50 9.71
N PHE A 8 -0.97 -4.61 9.57
CA PHE A 8 -0.71 -5.84 10.29
C PHE A 8 0.23 -6.72 9.47
N ILE A 9 1.29 -7.22 10.10
CA ILE A 9 2.17 -8.21 9.47
C ILE A 9 1.63 -9.60 9.80
N LEU A 10 1.12 -10.30 8.78
CA LEU A 10 0.48 -11.61 8.91
C LEU A 10 1.25 -12.67 8.12
N LYS A 11 1.08 -13.95 8.50
CA LYS A 11 1.54 -15.07 7.66
C LYS A 11 0.72 -15.08 6.37
N ALA A 12 1.42 -15.16 5.25
CA ALA A 12 0.76 -15.17 3.96
C ALA A 12 0.13 -16.55 3.67
N THR A 13 -1.02 -16.53 2.99
CA THR A 13 -1.71 -17.74 2.52
C THR A 13 -1.24 -18.12 1.11
N LYS A 14 -1.77 -19.23 0.57
CA LYS A 14 -1.46 -19.66 -0.81
C LYS A 14 -2.05 -18.72 -1.87
N ASP A 15 -3.03 -17.89 -1.50
CA ASP A 15 -3.70 -16.95 -2.40
C ASP A 15 -2.84 -15.72 -2.70
N VAL A 16 -1.79 -15.50 -1.90
CA VAL A 16 -0.83 -14.40 -2.10
C VAL A 16 0.29 -14.84 -3.05
N PRO A 17 0.51 -14.15 -4.18
CA PRO A 17 1.61 -14.45 -5.08
C PRO A 17 2.98 -14.41 -4.37
N LYS A 18 3.87 -15.37 -4.67
CA LYS A 18 5.18 -15.49 -4.01
C LYS A 18 6.01 -14.22 -4.03
N ARG A 19 5.99 -13.48 -5.15
CA ARG A 19 6.70 -12.21 -5.32
C ARG A 19 6.27 -11.10 -4.35
N LEU A 20 5.10 -11.24 -3.70
CA LEU A 20 4.52 -10.25 -2.80
C LEU A 20 4.75 -10.56 -1.32
N MET A 21 5.27 -11.75 -1.03
CA MET A 21 5.55 -12.21 0.32
C MET A 21 7.00 -11.89 0.67
N ASN A 22 7.27 -11.60 1.93
CA ASN A 22 8.65 -11.56 2.42
C ASN A 22 9.27 -12.97 2.30
N ASP A 23 10.35 -13.10 1.53
CA ASP A 23 10.93 -14.41 1.20
C ASP A 23 11.42 -15.19 2.41
N LYS A 24 11.96 -14.51 3.43
CA LYS A 24 12.51 -15.16 4.63
C LYS A 24 11.42 -15.49 5.65
N ARG A 25 10.51 -14.56 5.90
CA ARG A 25 9.49 -14.67 6.97
C ARG A 25 8.17 -15.28 6.50
N LYS A 26 7.93 -15.34 5.19
CA LYS A 26 6.67 -15.78 4.57
C LYS A 26 5.47 -14.98 5.09
N THR A 27 5.66 -13.67 5.24
CA THR A 27 4.66 -12.72 5.75
C THR A 27 4.29 -11.68 4.71
N ILE A 28 3.12 -11.07 4.87
CA ILE A 28 2.64 -9.92 4.08
C ILE A 28 2.04 -8.87 5.02
N GLY A 29 2.15 -7.59 4.62
CA GLY A 29 1.47 -6.48 5.29
C GLY A 29 0.02 -6.36 4.81
N LEU A 30 -0.93 -6.30 5.74
CA LEU A 30 -2.35 -6.08 5.46
C LEU A 30 -2.82 -4.79 6.12
N ARG A 31 -3.42 -3.90 5.32
CA ARG A 31 -3.95 -2.61 5.77
C ARG A 31 -5.43 -2.50 5.40
N VAL A 32 -6.24 -2.02 6.33
CA VAL A 32 -7.65 -1.68 6.09
C VAL A 32 -7.80 -0.16 6.22
N PRO A 33 -7.82 0.60 5.11
CA PRO A 33 -7.85 2.05 5.15
C PRO A 33 -9.22 2.58 5.60
N SER A 34 -9.23 3.77 6.20
CA SER A 34 -10.45 4.54 6.49
C SER A 34 -10.69 5.70 5.52
N ASN A 35 -9.79 5.90 4.54
CA ASN A 35 -9.88 6.97 3.56
C ASN A 35 -10.94 6.63 2.48
N PRO A 36 -11.90 7.54 2.20
CA PRO A 36 -12.97 7.28 1.23
C PRO A 36 -12.49 7.03 -0.20
N ILE A 37 -11.42 7.70 -0.66
CA ILE A 37 -10.87 7.52 -2.01
C ILE A 37 -10.30 6.11 -2.15
N ALA A 38 -9.50 5.67 -1.16
CA ALA A 38 -8.94 4.32 -1.16
C ALA A 38 -10.02 3.23 -1.14
N LEU A 39 -11.10 3.45 -0.37
CA LEU A 39 -12.23 2.52 -0.31
C LEU A 39 -13.01 2.48 -1.63
N ALA A 40 -13.26 3.63 -2.26
CA ALA A 40 -13.92 3.68 -3.57
C ALA A 40 -13.11 2.97 -4.65
N LEU A 41 -11.78 3.10 -4.66
CA LEU A 41 -10.91 2.34 -5.57
C LEU A 41 -11.03 0.83 -5.35
N LEU A 42 -10.98 0.37 -4.10
CA LEU A 42 -11.14 -1.04 -3.76
C LEU A 42 -12.52 -1.58 -4.15
N GLU A 43 -13.58 -0.79 -3.98
CA GLU A 43 -14.94 -1.18 -4.37
C GLU A 43 -15.06 -1.36 -5.89
N ASN A 44 -14.45 -0.47 -6.68
CA ASN A 44 -14.45 -0.59 -8.13
C ASN A 44 -13.59 -1.78 -8.63
N ILE A 45 -12.49 -2.09 -7.95
CA ILE A 45 -11.60 -3.20 -8.31
C ILE A 45 -12.20 -4.55 -7.88
N GLY A 46 -12.89 -4.61 -6.74
CA GLY A 46 -13.52 -5.83 -6.21
C GLY A 46 -12.56 -6.80 -5.51
N GLU A 47 -11.28 -6.46 -5.41
CA GLU A 47 -10.23 -7.26 -4.77
C GLU A 47 -9.19 -6.39 -4.05
N PRO A 48 -8.35 -6.97 -3.15
CA PRO A 48 -7.32 -6.22 -2.46
C PRO A 48 -6.29 -5.58 -3.40
N LEU A 49 -5.98 -4.31 -3.16
CA LEU A 49 -4.96 -3.60 -3.92
C LEU A 49 -3.57 -3.78 -3.30
N MET A 50 -2.60 -4.20 -4.12
CA MET A 50 -1.18 -4.14 -3.79
C MET A 50 -0.75 -2.68 -3.61
N SER A 51 -0.18 -2.35 -2.45
CA SER A 51 0.26 -0.99 -2.16
C SER A 51 1.49 -0.94 -1.25
N THR A 52 2.16 0.21 -1.25
CA THR A 52 3.25 0.56 -0.35
C THR A 52 3.04 2.00 0.12
N SER A 53 3.63 2.38 1.26
CA SER A 53 3.74 3.80 1.60
C SER A 53 4.65 4.49 0.59
N LEU A 54 4.27 5.68 0.13
CA LEU A 54 5.09 6.49 -0.74
C LEU A 54 6.12 7.27 0.09
N ILE A 55 7.27 6.65 0.34
CA ILE A 55 8.41 7.25 1.06
C ILE A 55 9.57 7.30 0.08
N LEU A 56 10.07 8.49 -0.22
CA LEU A 56 11.17 8.67 -1.18
C LEU A 56 12.53 8.24 -0.58
N PRO A 57 13.51 7.89 -1.43
CA PRO A 57 14.86 7.55 -0.96
C PRO A 57 15.48 8.68 -0.15
N GLY A 58 15.86 8.38 1.10
CA GLY A 58 16.46 9.37 2.01
C GLY A 58 15.45 10.09 2.92
N ASN A 59 14.14 9.86 2.73
CA ASN A 59 13.10 10.45 3.56
C ASN A 59 12.67 9.49 4.67
N ASP A 60 12.38 10.04 5.86
CA ASP A 60 11.85 9.27 6.99
C ASP A 60 10.31 9.21 7.01
N PHE A 61 9.65 10.10 6.26
CA PHE A 61 8.20 10.27 6.25
C PHE A 61 7.63 10.08 4.85
N ALA A 62 6.34 9.73 4.79
CA ALA A 62 5.63 9.58 3.53
C ALA A 62 5.25 10.95 2.94
N GLU A 63 5.27 11.02 1.61
CA GLU A 63 4.84 12.22 0.88
C GLU A 63 3.35 12.47 1.07
N SER A 64 2.98 13.76 1.12
CA SER A 64 1.60 14.17 1.38
C SER A 64 1.10 15.32 0.51
N ASP A 65 1.99 16.03 -0.18
CA ASP A 65 1.63 17.08 -1.13
C ASP A 65 1.44 16.46 -2.54
N PRO A 66 0.22 16.50 -3.11
CA PRO A 66 -0.04 15.93 -4.42
C PRO A 66 0.72 16.61 -5.55
N GLU A 67 0.99 17.92 -5.47
CA GLU A 67 1.72 18.64 -6.52
C GLU A 67 3.19 18.23 -6.52
N GLU A 68 3.81 18.14 -5.34
CA GLU A 68 5.20 17.65 -5.21
C GLU A 68 5.35 16.20 -5.68
N ILE A 69 4.38 15.33 -5.35
CA ILE A 69 4.35 13.95 -5.84
C ILE A 69 4.30 13.92 -7.37
N ASN A 70 3.45 14.75 -8.00
CA ASN A 70 3.32 14.82 -9.44
C ASN A 70 4.61 15.36 -10.11
N ASP A 71 5.22 16.39 -9.55
CA ASP A 71 6.47 16.96 -10.06
C ASP A 71 7.62 15.95 -10.03
N LEU A 72 7.70 15.12 -8.98
CA LEU A 72 8.77 14.13 -8.80
C LEU A 72 8.53 12.83 -9.58
N LEU A 73 7.28 12.35 -9.61
CA LEU A 73 6.96 10.99 -10.05
C LEU A 73 5.91 10.90 -11.16
N GLY A 74 5.24 11.99 -11.55
CA GLY A 74 4.11 11.96 -12.49
C GLY A 74 4.44 11.38 -13.87
N LYS A 75 5.73 11.31 -14.25
CA LYS A 75 6.19 10.66 -15.49
C LYS A 75 6.62 9.20 -15.32
N GLN A 76 6.64 8.70 -14.09
CA GLN A 76 7.07 7.35 -13.72
C GLN A 76 5.91 6.43 -13.33
N VAL A 77 4.70 7.00 -13.23
CA VAL A 77 3.45 6.31 -12.93
C VAL A 77 2.44 6.59 -14.03
N ASP A 78 1.48 5.68 -14.21
CA ASP A 78 0.37 5.82 -15.17
C ASP A 78 -0.69 6.82 -14.67
#